data_AF-A0A350M759-F1
#
_entry.id   AF-A0A350M759-F1
#
_cell.length_a   1.000
_cell.length_b   1.000
_cell.length_c   1.000
_cell.angle_alpha   90.00
_cell.angle_beta   90.00
_cell.angle_gamma   90.00
#
_symmetry.space_group_name_H-M   'P 1'
#
loop_
_entity.id
_entity.type
_entity.pdbx_description
1 polymer ?
#
loop_
_entity_poly.entity_id
_entity_poly.type
_entity_poly.pdbx_seq_one_letter_code
_entity_poly.pdbx_strand_id
1 'polypeptide(L)'
;MIGSMFLFLLRLMVLLIILLPLDYFVLQELVKIEFGTKYYVAFAYFTLVVIFIQVYIAKSLKKRPQVFIWTFLGALGFKMFLSLLLLVIVVYAGVSDHKIWAVNFVSLYVAFSAFSAMQIMRAQKTSTINENNGQN
;
A
#
# COMPACT_ATOMS: atom_id res chain seq x y z
N MET A 1 17.59 -2.75 12.11
CA MET A 1 16.24 -3.16 11.64
C MET A 1 15.14 -2.24 12.20
N ILE A 2 15.21 -1.83 13.47
CA ILE A 2 14.27 -0.87 14.08
C ILE A 2 14.29 0.51 13.39
N GLY A 3 15.47 1.08 13.11
CA GLY A 3 15.56 2.39 12.45
C GLY A 3 14.96 2.45 11.04
N SER A 4 15.16 1.40 10.23
CA SER A 4 14.58 1.31 8.88
C SER A 4 13.05 1.15 8.90
N MET A 5 12.52 0.45 9.90
CA MET A 5 11.07 0.28 10.07
C MET A 5 10.43 1.58 10.55
N PHE A 6 11.08 2.31 11.45
CA PHE A 6 10.62 3.63 11.89
C PHE A 6 10.54 4.64 10.74
N LEU A 7 11.58 4.75 9.91
CA LEU A 7 11.56 5.63 8.74
C LEU A 7 10.48 5.25 7.72
N PHE A 8 10.18 3.96 7.58
CA PHE A 8 9.07 3.49 6.75
C PHE A 8 7.73 3.94 7.33
N LEU A 9 7.49 3.73 8.63
CA LEU A 9 6.26 4.13 9.30
C LEU A 9 6.05 5.65 9.26
N LEU A 10 7.12 6.43 9.43
CA LEU A 10 7.08 7.88 9.30
C LEU A 10 6.60 8.30 7.90
N ARG A 11 7.19 7.73 6.84
CA ARG A 11 6.79 8.01 5.45
C ARG A 11 5.35 7.57 5.16
N LEU A 12 4.92 6.47 5.76
CA LEU A 12 3.54 5.98 5.67
C LEU A 12 2.57 6.93 6.39
N MET A 13 2.92 7.45 7.57
CA MET A 13 2.12 8.47 8.26
C MET A 13 2.02 9.75 7.44
N VAL A 14 3.11 10.22 6.85
CA VAL A 14 3.09 11.40 5.97
C VAL A 14 2.16 11.16 4.78
N LEU A 15 2.23 9.98 4.15
CA LEU A 15 1.31 9.61 3.07
C LEU A 15 -0.16 9.66 3.53
N LEU A 16 -0.47 9.12 4.72
CA LEU A 16 -1.83 9.11 5.28
C LEU A 16 -2.33 10.51 5.62
N ILE A 17 -1.49 11.35 6.21
CA ILE A 17 -1.81 12.74 6.55
C ILE A 17 -2.11 13.56 5.29
N ILE A 18 -1.52 13.21 4.15
CA ILE A 18 -1.80 13.88 2.87
C ILE A 18 -3.04 13.29 2.21
N LEU A 19 -3.12 11.96 2.09
CA LEU A 19 -4.20 11.32 1.35
C LEU A 19 -5.56 11.43 2.05
N LEU A 20 -5.63 11.29 3.38
CA LEU A 20 -6.91 11.24 4.07
C LEU A 20 -7.67 12.58 3.97
N PRO A 21 -7.05 13.75 4.23
CA PRO A 21 -7.72 15.04 4.03
C PRO A 21 -7.99 15.35 2.56
N LEU A 22 -7.08 14.95 1.65
CA LEU A 22 -7.29 15.14 0.22
C LEU A 22 -8.53 14.36 -0.26
N ASP A 23 -8.65 13.11 0.16
CA ASP A 23 -9.75 12.24 -0.22
C ASP A 23 -11.07 12.68 0.42
N TYR A 24 -11.02 13.11 1.68
CA TYR A 24 -12.14 13.74 2.37
C TYR A 24 -12.65 14.98 1.61
N PHE A 25 -11.73 15.87 1.23
CA PHE A 25 -12.06 17.10 0.49
C PHE A 25 -12.66 16.79 -0.88
N VAL A 26 -12.08 15.84 -1.63
CA VAL A 26 -12.60 15.42 -2.94
C VAL A 26 -14.00 14.82 -2.80
N LEU A 27 -14.23 13.94 -1.84
CA LEU A 27 -15.53 13.29 -1.69
C LEU A 27 -16.61 14.25 -1.20
N GLN A 28 -16.30 15.14 -0.25
CA GLN A 28 -17.28 16.05 0.32
C GLN A 28 -17.58 17.24 -0.59
N GLU A 29 -16.56 17.90 -1.12
CA GLU A 29 -16.74 19.17 -1.86
C GLU A 29 -16.98 18.94 -3.35
N LEU A 30 -16.25 18.03 -3.99
CA LEU A 30 -16.38 17.82 -5.44
C LEU A 30 -17.50 16.84 -5.77
N VAL A 31 -17.60 15.74 -5.02
CA VAL A 31 -18.52 14.63 -5.34
C VAL A 31 -19.81 14.68 -4.53
N LYS A 32 -19.86 15.50 -3.46
CA LYS A 32 -21.03 15.66 -2.56
C LYS A 32 -21.49 14.35 -1.93
N ILE A 33 -20.54 13.50 -1.55
CA ILE A 33 -20.80 12.26 -0.83
C ILE A 33 -20.27 12.35 0.59
N GLU A 34 -21.08 11.86 1.53
CA GLU A 34 -20.67 11.76 2.93
C GLU A 34 -19.52 10.77 3.08
N PHE A 35 -18.45 11.24 3.74
CA PHE A 35 -17.31 10.42 4.09
C PHE A 35 -17.67 9.46 5.24
N GLY A 36 -18.32 8.36 4.90
CA GLY A 36 -18.75 7.34 5.85
C GLY A 36 -17.66 6.33 6.27
N THR A 37 -18.00 5.44 7.19
CA THR A 37 -17.12 4.39 7.74
C THR A 37 -16.44 3.53 6.67
N LYS A 38 -17.12 3.28 5.54
CA LYS A 38 -16.60 2.49 4.41
C LYS A 38 -15.28 3.02 3.83
N TYR A 39 -15.06 4.33 3.87
CA TYR A 39 -13.82 4.95 3.37
C TYR A 39 -12.68 4.78 4.38
N TYR A 40 -12.94 4.98 5.68
CA TYR A 40 -11.97 4.69 6.73
C TYR A 40 -11.52 3.23 6.73
N VAL A 41 -12.45 2.29 6.49
CA VAL A 41 -12.14 0.87 6.36
C VAL A 41 -11.21 0.61 5.17
N ALA A 42 -11.41 1.27 4.03
CA ALA A 42 -10.51 1.15 2.88
C ALA A 42 -9.09 1.65 3.21
N PHE A 43 -8.97 2.80 3.89
CA PHE A 43 -7.68 3.31 4.37
C PHE A 43 -6.98 2.35 5.33
N ALA A 44 -7.71 1.84 6.32
CA ALA A 44 -7.18 0.87 7.28
C ALA A 44 -6.70 -0.40 6.56
N TYR A 45 -7.50 -0.92 5.64
CA TYR A 45 -7.14 -2.08 4.81
C TYR A 45 -5.82 -1.85 4.06
N PHE A 46 -5.71 -0.77 3.28
CA PHE A 46 -4.49 -0.51 2.49
C PHE A 46 -3.26 -0.26 3.37
N THR A 47 -3.44 0.40 4.50
CA THR A 47 -2.36 0.64 5.48
C THR A 47 -1.84 -0.68 6.04
N LEU A 48 -2.74 -1.54 6.51
CA LEU A 48 -2.37 -2.85 7.06
C LEU A 48 -1.70 -3.72 6.02
N VAL A 49 -2.23 -3.76 4.79
CA VAL A 49 -1.64 -4.52 3.68
C VAL A 49 -0.24 -4.02 3.35
N VAL A 50 -0.02 -2.70 3.28
CA VAL A 50 1.31 -2.14 3.00
C VAL A 50 2.30 -2.42 4.12
N ILE A 51 1.88 -2.34 5.39
CA ILE A 51 2.72 -2.75 6.53
C ILE A 51 3.07 -4.23 6.42
N PHE A 52 2.08 -5.09 6.16
CA PHE A 52 2.28 -6.53 6.02
C PHE A 52 3.28 -6.86 4.91
N ILE A 53 3.10 -6.27 3.72
CA ILE A 53 4.00 -6.45 2.58
C ILE A 53 5.41 -6.00 2.93
N GLN A 54 5.57 -4.82 3.55
CA GLN A 54 6.89 -4.31 3.92
C GLN A 54 7.60 -5.24 4.91
N VAL A 55 6.89 -5.74 5.93
CA VAL A 55 7.46 -6.67 6.91
C VAL A 55 7.84 -8.00 6.24
N TYR A 56 6.99 -8.50 5.35
CA TYR A 56 7.22 -9.76 4.65
C TYR A 56 8.41 -9.67 3.68
N ILE A 57 8.51 -8.58 2.92
CA ILE A 57 9.60 -8.33 1.97
C ILE A 57 10.92 -8.00 2.69
N ALA A 58 10.89 -7.27 3.80
CA ALA A 58 12.09 -7.00 4.58
C ALA A 58 12.79 -8.29 5.07
N LYS A 59 12.02 -9.37 5.28
CA LYS A 59 12.58 -10.69 5.61
C LYS A 59 13.19 -11.40 4.39
N SER A 60 12.65 -11.20 3.18
CA SER A 60 13.17 -11.83 1.96
C SER A 60 14.37 -11.10 1.36
N LEU A 61 14.56 -9.81 1.64
CA LEU A 61 15.73 -9.03 1.21
C LEU A 61 17.08 -9.60 1.71
N LYS A 62 17.08 -10.35 2.80
CA LYS A 62 18.28 -11.03 3.31
C LYS A 62 18.56 -12.38 2.64
N LYS A 63 17.67 -12.84 1.77
CA LYS A 63 17.79 -14.12 1.04
C LYS A 63 18.31 -13.86 -0.37
N ARG A 64 18.58 -14.95 -1.12
CA ARG A 64 18.99 -14.89 -2.53
C ARG A 64 18.01 -14.03 -3.36
N PRO A 65 18.49 -13.25 -4.33
CA PRO A 65 17.68 -12.29 -5.10
C PRO A 65 16.51 -12.95 -5.83
N GLN A 66 16.65 -14.19 -6.29
CA GLN A 66 15.54 -14.95 -6.88
C GLN A 66 14.37 -15.14 -5.90
N VAL A 67 14.67 -15.51 -4.64
CA VAL A 67 13.63 -15.72 -3.62
C VAL A 67 12.91 -14.40 -3.31
N PHE A 68 13.64 -13.28 -3.31
CA PHE A 68 13.04 -11.96 -3.17
C PHE A 68 12.03 -11.67 -4.29
N ILE A 69 12.38 -11.90 -5.56
CA ILE A 69 11.50 -11.62 -6.71
C ILE A 69 10.21 -12.44 -6.61
N TRP A 70 10.32 -13.75 -6.35
CA TRP A 70 9.15 -14.62 -6.18
C TRP A 70 8.27 -14.19 -5.00
N THR A 71 8.89 -13.81 -3.88
CA THR A 71 8.17 -13.33 -2.69
C THR A 71 7.44 -12.02 -2.97
N PHE A 72 8.10 -11.08 -3.67
CA PHE A 72 7.53 -9.80 -4.05
C PHE A 72 6.36 -9.96 -5.01
N LEU A 73 6.54 -10.76 -6.07
CA LEU A 73 5.50 -11.02 -7.06
C LEU A 73 4.29 -11.72 -6.42
N GLY A 74 4.53 -12.71 -5.55
CA GLY A 74 3.47 -13.39 -4.80
C GLY A 74 2.71 -12.44 -3.86
N ALA A 75 3.41 -11.56 -3.15
CA ALA A 75 2.78 -10.57 -2.26
C ALA A 75 1.93 -9.55 -3.03
N LEU A 76 2.41 -9.09 -4.19
CA LEU A 76 1.63 -8.21 -5.07
C LEU A 76 0.42 -8.92 -5.67
N GLY A 77 0.58 -10.15 -6.16
CA GLY A 77 -0.53 -10.95 -6.69
C GLY A 77 -1.61 -11.19 -5.63
N PHE A 78 -1.20 -11.56 -4.42
CA PHE A 78 -2.12 -11.72 -3.29
C PHE A 78 -2.85 -10.41 -2.94
N LYS A 79 -2.14 -9.27 -2.89
CA LYS A 79 -2.74 -7.96 -2.68
C LYS A 79 -3.76 -7.62 -3.77
N MET A 80 -3.43 -7.84 -5.04
CA MET A 80 -4.36 -7.61 -6.16
C MET A 80 -5.62 -8.46 -6.00
N PHE A 81 -5.45 -9.76 -5.76
CA PHE A 81 -6.55 -10.69 -5.59
C PHE A 81 -7.47 -10.29 -4.43
N LEU A 82 -6.90 -9.98 -3.27
CA LEU A 82 -7.67 -9.56 -2.10
C LEU A 82 -8.40 -8.22 -2.32
N SER A 83 -7.75 -7.28 -3.01
CA SER A 83 -8.36 -5.99 -3.35
C SER A 83 -9.52 -6.15 -4.33
N LEU A 84 -9.39 -7.06 -5.29
CA LEU A 84 -10.43 -7.37 -6.27
C LEU A 84 -11.62 -8.08 -5.61
N LEU A 85 -11.35 -9.01 -4.69
CA LEU A 85 -12.38 -9.71 -3.92
C LEU A 85 -13.19 -8.72 -3.05
N LEU A 86 -12.53 -7.78 -2.36
CA LEU A 86 -13.22 -6.72 -1.62
C LEU A 86 -14.09 -5.85 -2.52
N LEU A 87 -13.59 -5.49 -3.72
CA LEU A 87 -14.34 -4.68 -4.66
C LEU A 87 -15.60 -5.42 -5.15
N VAL A 88 -15.49 -6.71 -5.45
CA VAL A 88 -16.64 -7.56 -5.81
C VAL A 88 -17.66 -7.64 -4.67
N ILE A 89 -17.22 -7.80 -3.42
CA ILE A 89 -18.12 -7.82 -2.26
C ILE A 89 -18.92 -6.52 -2.16
N VAL A 90 -18.27 -5.36 -2.27
CA VAL A 90 -18.95 -4.07 -2.14
C VAL A 90 -19.91 -3.80 -3.28
N VAL A 91 -19.56 -4.20 -4.50
CA VAL A 91 -20.46 -4.10 -5.66
C VAL A 91 -21.67 -5.03 -5.47
N TYR A 92 -21.45 -6.26 -5.02
CA TYR A 92 -22.53 -7.23 -4.78
C TYR A 92 -23.45 -6.85 -3.61
N ALA A 93 -22.91 -6.16 -2.60
CA ALA A 93 -23.69 -5.67 -1.45
C ALA A 93 -24.71 -4.56 -1.81
N GLY A 94 -24.75 -4.11 -3.08
CA GLY A 94 -25.79 -3.20 -3.55
C GLY A 94 -25.72 -1.79 -2.95
N VAL A 95 -24.52 -1.36 -2.53
CA VAL A 95 -24.33 -0.02 -1.97
C VAL A 95 -24.68 1.03 -3.04
N SER A 96 -25.52 2.02 -2.68
CA SER A 96 -25.99 3.08 -3.59
C SER A 96 -24.85 3.79 -4.33
N ASP A 97 -23.70 3.92 -3.68
CA ASP A 97 -22.54 4.69 -4.16
C ASP A 97 -21.39 3.80 -4.64
N HIS A 98 -21.66 2.54 -4.98
CA HIS A 98 -20.64 1.54 -5.32
C HIS A 98 -19.66 2.00 -6.41
N LYS A 99 -20.11 2.79 -7.40
CA LYS A 99 -19.24 3.31 -8.47
C LYS A 99 -18.19 4.27 -7.93
N ILE A 100 -18.62 5.22 -7.11
CA ILE A 100 -17.72 6.25 -6.55
C ILE A 100 -16.79 5.61 -5.53
N TRP A 101 -17.32 4.70 -4.70
CA TRP A 101 -16.49 3.90 -3.81
C TRP A 101 -15.45 3.07 -4.58
N ALA A 102 -15.81 2.45 -5.71
CA ALA A 102 -14.86 1.69 -6.52
C ALA A 102 -13.75 2.58 -7.12
N VAL A 103 -14.10 3.77 -7.63
CA VAL A 103 -13.12 4.74 -8.15
C VAL A 103 -12.16 5.21 -7.04
N ASN A 104 -12.70 5.53 -5.87
CA ASN A 104 -11.92 5.87 -4.70
C ASN A 104 -10.98 4.73 -4.28
N PHE A 105 -11.52 3.51 -4.20
CA PHE A 105 -10.77 2.31 -3.83
C PHE A 105 -9.63 2.03 -4.82
N VAL A 106 -9.86 2.19 -6.13
CA VAL A 106 -8.82 2.07 -7.16
C VAL A 106 -7.77 3.17 -7.02
N SER A 107 -8.17 4.41 -6.74
CA SER A 107 -7.25 5.53 -6.51
C SER A 107 -6.32 5.25 -5.32
N LEU A 108 -6.90 4.79 -4.19
CA LEU A 108 -6.14 4.35 -3.02
C LEU A 108 -5.22 3.17 -3.36
N TYR A 109 -5.73 2.18 -4.09
CA TYR A 109 -4.93 1.03 -4.53
C TYR A 109 -3.69 1.49 -5.30
N VAL A 110 -3.82 2.42 -6.24
CA VAL A 110 -2.71 2.95 -7.04
C VAL A 110 -1.72 3.71 -6.14
N ALA A 111 -2.20 4.62 -5.28
CA ALA A 111 -1.35 5.41 -4.40
C ALA A 111 -0.51 4.54 -3.44
N PHE A 112 -1.15 3.58 -2.77
CA PHE A 112 -0.45 2.67 -1.86
C PHE A 112 0.46 1.68 -2.61
N SER A 113 0.12 1.28 -3.83
CA SER A 113 0.98 0.42 -4.65
C SER A 113 2.22 1.15 -5.14
N ALA A 114 2.07 2.39 -5.62
CA ALA A 114 3.20 3.24 -5.99
C ALA A 114 4.13 3.49 -4.78
N PHE A 115 3.56 3.80 -3.62
CA PHE A 115 4.32 3.94 -2.38
C PHE A 115 5.10 2.67 -2.03
N SER A 116 4.44 1.50 -2.05
CA SER A 116 5.08 0.22 -1.77
C SER A 116 6.23 -0.06 -2.73
N ALA A 117 6.02 0.13 -4.04
CA ALA A 117 7.05 -0.09 -5.05
C ALA A 117 8.27 0.83 -4.84
N MET A 118 8.05 2.12 -4.60
CA MET A 118 9.13 3.08 -4.32
C MET A 118 9.96 2.68 -3.09
N GLN A 119 9.30 2.23 -2.03
CA GLN A 119 9.98 1.84 -0.78
C GLN A 119 10.82 0.57 -0.98
N ILE A 120 10.32 -0.37 -1.77
CA ILE A 120 11.03 -1.61 -2.10
C ILE A 120 12.24 -1.32 -2.99
N MET A 121 12.09 -0.49 -4.02
CA MET A 121 13.21 -0.07 -4.89
C MET A 121 14.32 0.62 -4.10
N ARG A 122 13.95 1.49 -3.15
CA ARG A 122 14.91 2.14 -2.25
C ARG A 122 15.64 1.11 -1.37
N ALA A 123 14.92 0.13 -0.81
CA ALA A 123 15.51 -0.90 0.03
C ALA A 123 16.49 -1.80 -0.74
N GLN A 124 16.20 -2.13 -2.00
CA GLN A 124 17.13 -2.87 -2.86
C GLN A 124 18.39 -2.06 -3.15
N LYS A 125 18.25 -0.80 -3.57
CA LYS A 125 19.41 0.08 -3.87
C LYS A 125 20.38 0.18 -2.68
N THR A 126 19.85 0.35 -1.47
CA THR A 126 20.69 0.40 -0.25
C THR A 126 21.40 -0.92 0.02
N SER A 127 20.77 -2.06 -0.28
CA SER A 127 21.37 -3.37 -0.06
C SER A 127 22.56 -3.62 -1.00
N THR A 128 22.42 -3.28 -2.28
CA THR A 128 23.50 -3.41 -3.29
C THR A 128 24.71 -2.51 -2.99
N ILE A 129 24.49 -1.28 -2.50
CA ILE A 129 25.58 -0.37 -2.14
C ILE A 129 26.43 -0.93 -0.99
N ASN A 130 25.78 -1.53 0.02
CA ASN A 130 26.48 -2.08 1.18
C ASN A 130 27.31 -3.32 0.84
N GLU A 131 26.86 -4.16 -0.11
CA GLU A 131 27.65 -5.31 -0.60
C GLU A 131 28.94 -4.84 -1.29
N ASN A 132 28.88 -3.82 -2.14
CA ASN A 132 30.07 -3.29 -2.84
C ASN A 132 31.08 -2.60 -1.90
N ASN A 133 30.61 -1.94 -0.83
CA ASN A 133 31.48 -1.27 0.13
C ASN A 133 32.12 -2.22 1.16
N GLY A 134 31.59 -3.44 1.34
CA GLY A 134 32.16 -4.46 2.22
C GLY A 134 33.19 -5.37 1.56
N GLN A 135 33.46 -5.19 0.27
CA GLN A 135 34.46 -5.93 -0.50
C GLN A 135 35.74 -5.13 -0.78
N ASN A 136 35.84 -3.88 -0.30
CA ASN A 136 37.04 -3.04 -0.32
C ASN A 136 37.61 -2.90 1.10
#